data_AF-A0A8C0U8A9-F1
#
_entry.id   AF-A0A8C0U8A9-F1
#
_cell.length_a   1.000
_cell.length_b   1.000
_cell.length_c   1.000
_cell.angle_alpha   90.00
_cell.angle_beta   90.00
_cell.angle_gamma   90.00
#
_symmetry.space_group_name_H-M   'P 1'
#
loop_
_entity.id
_entity.type
_entity.pdbx_description
1 polymer ?
#
loop_
_entity_poly.entity_id
_entity_poly.type
_entity_poly.pdbx_seq_one_letter_code
_entity_poly.pdbx_strand_id
1 'polypeptide(L)'
;PFFSLLVRESPDGTKHAELVLEKALDREKQRNHHLILTAVDGGDPVRSGTAQIKINVTDANDNPPVFTKEIYTVRLMENLPEGSLAFQVKATDSDEGTNAEITYSFSDIAKNILKLFTLDPRTGDVRVTGPLDYEERKYYEVSVESKDGGGLTAHAKVHIDIIDVNDHAPTLSLLPILNPIPEDSVPSTVVAVINVRDRDSGENGEVSCKMNENLPFRLEMSS
;
A
#
# COMPACT_ATOMS: atom_id res chain seq x y z
N PRO A 1 -16.00 36.05 12.79
CA PRO A 1 -15.78 36.72 11.48
C PRO A 1 -14.30 36.52 11.10
N PHE A 2 -14.00 36.23 9.83
CA PHE A 2 -12.61 36.11 9.35
C PHE A 2 -11.94 37.46 9.13
N PHE A 3 -12.75 38.51 8.91
CA PHE A 3 -12.28 39.85 8.59
C PHE A 3 -12.84 40.88 9.57
N SER A 4 -12.05 41.92 9.84
CA SER A 4 -12.46 43.15 10.52
C SER A 4 -12.21 44.35 9.59
N LEU A 5 -12.77 45.51 9.95
CA LEU A 5 -12.59 46.75 9.20
C LEU A 5 -11.91 47.78 10.10
N LEU A 6 -10.74 48.26 9.68
CA LEU A 6 -10.02 49.34 10.34
C LEU A 6 -10.20 50.62 9.53
N VAL A 7 -10.78 51.65 10.13
CA VAL A 7 -10.94 52.95 9.47
C VAL A 7 -9.89 53.92 9.97
N ARG A 8 -9.14 54.50 9.04
CA ARG A 8 -8.14 55.54 9.30
C ARG A 8 -8.60 56.86 8.69
N GLU A 9 -8.32 57.95 9.38
CA GLU A 9 -8.61 59.29 8.90
C GLU A 9 -7.31 60.02 8.60
N SER A 10 -7.21 60.53 7.38
CA SER A 10 -6.08 61.31 6.90
C SER A 10 -6.19 62.76 7.44
N PRO A 11 -5.07 63.51 7.54
CA PRO A 11 -5.09 64.90 8.06
C PRO A 11 -5.96 65.88 7.26
N ASP A 12 -6.33 65.52 6.03
CA ASP A 12 -7.23 66.25 5.15
C ASP A 12 -8.72 65.92 5.38
N GLY A 13 -9.04 65.04 6.35
CA GLY A 13 -10.39 64.57 6.66
C GLY A 13 -10.87 63.39 5.81
N THR A 14 -10.05 62.88 4.90
CA THR A 14 -10.39 61.71 4.08
C THR A 14 -10.34 60.43 4.92
N LYS A 15 -11.41 59.61 4.89
CA LYS A 15 -11.44 58.31 5.58
C LYS A 15 -11.08 57.17 4.63
N HIS A 16 -10.16 56.31 5.07
CA HIS A 16 -9.77 55.09 4.38
C HIS A 16 -10.16 53.88 5.23
N ALA A 17 -10.81 52.89 4.61
CA ALA A 17 -11.17 51.65 5.28
C ALA A 17 -10.25 50.52 4.80
N GLU A 18 -9.57 49.87 5.74
CA GLU A 18 -8.69 48.73 5.54
C GLU A 18 -9.42 47.47 6.00
N LEU A 19 -9.55 46.48 5.11
CA LEU A 19 -10.06 45.16 5.49
C LEU A 19 -8.90 44.34 6.05
N VAL A 20 -9.01 43.88 7.29
CA VAL A 20 -7.95 43.18 8.02
C VAL A 20 -8.38 41.73 8.26
N LEU A 21 -7.46 40.79 8.03
CA LEU A 21 -7.68 39.37 8.31
C LEU A 21 -7.45 39.07 9.79
N GLU A 22 -8.44 38.50 10.46
CA GLU A 22 -8.43 38.21 11.91
C GLU A 22 -8.27 36.71 12.21
N LYS A 23 -8.58 35.85 11.25
CA LYS A 23 -8.49 34.39 11.38
C LYS A 23 -7.84 33.79 10.14
N ALA A 24 -7.09 32.72 10.32
CA ALA A 24 -6.51 31.98 9.21
C ALA A 24 -7.59 31.58 8.19
N LEU A 25 -7.25 31.73 6.91
CA LEU A 25 -8.06 31.22 5.80
C LEU A 25 -7.69 29.76 5.56
N ASP A 26 -8.64 29.02 4.99
CA ASP A 26 -8.51 27.61 4.70
C ASP A 26 -9.37 27.35 3.46
N ARG A 27 -8.71 27.06 2.33
CA ARG A 27 -9.38 26.96 1.03
C ARG A 27 -10.25 25.70 0.99
N GLU A 28 -9.75 24.62 1.58
CA GLU A 28 -10.34 23.29 1.67
C GLU A 28 -11.66 23.36 2.46
N LYS A 29 -11.76 24.25 3.46
CA LYS A 29 -13.00 24.55 4.17
C LYS A 29 -13.86 25.59 3.46
N GLN A 30 -13.29 26.69 3.01
CA GLN A 30 -14.03 27.79 2.38
C GLN A 30 -13.18 28.60 1.39
N ARG A 31 -13.30 28.26 0.10
CA ARG A 31 -12.60 28.97 -0.99
C ARG A 31 -13.06 30.39 -1.32
N ASN A 32 -14.26 30.81 -0.90
CA ASN A 32 -14.83 32.12 -1.27
C ASN A 32 -15.49 32.82 -0.08
N HIS A 33 -15.22 34.12 0.06
CA HIS A 33 -15.91 35.00 1.00
C HIS A 33 -16.57 36.16 0.27
N HIS A 34 -17.83 36.43 0.60
CA HIS A 34 -18.60 37.55 0.07
C HIS A 34 -18.93 38.50 1.22
N LEU A 35 -18.47 39.73 1.11
CA LEU A 35 -18.65 40.78 2.11
C LEU A 35 -19.39 41.96 1.48
N ILE A 36 -20.15 42.69 2.29
CA ILE A 36 -20.80 43.94 1.89
C ILE A 36 -20.25 45.04 2.78
N LEU A 37 -19.54 46.00 2.19
CA LEU A 37 -19.10 47.21 2.85
C LEU A 37 -20.20 48.27 2.72
N THR A 38 -20.63 48.86 3.83
CA THR A 38 -21.61 49.94 3.84
C THR A 38 -20.98 51.20 4.42
N ALA A 39 -21.01 52.30 3.66
CA ALA A 39 -20.67 53.63 4.13
C ALA A 39 -21.95 54.42 4.37
N VAL A 40 -22.02 55.16 5.48
CA VAL A 40 -23.19 55.95 5.89
C VAL A 40 -22.73 57.38 6.20
N ASP A 41 -23.44 58.37 5.70
CA ASP A 41 -23.18 59.78 6.01
C ASP A 41 -23.84 60.22 7.34
N GLY A 42 -23.46 61.40 7.83
CA GLY A 42 -24.01 61.97 9.07
C GLY A 42 -25.18 62.93 8.85
N GLY A 43 -25.83 62.90 7.68
CA GLY A 43 -26.91 63.82 7.34
C GLY A 43 -28.24 63.52 8.04
N ASP A 44 -29.20 64.43 7.90
CA ASP A 44 -30.61 64.19 8.24
C ASP A 44 -31.49 64.57 7.02
N PRO A 45 -31.99 63.60 6.24
CA PRO A 45 -31.89 62.15 6.46
C PRO A 45 -30.52 61.57 6.10
N VAL A 46 -30.14 60.50 6.79
CA VAL A 46 -28.92 59.73 6.47
C VAL A 46 -29.01 59.07 5.10
N ARG A 47 -27.89 58.99 4.40
CA ARG A 47 -27.74 58.25 3.14
C ARG A 47 -26.60 57.26 3.25
N SER A 48 -26.71 56.16 2.49
CA SER A 48 -25.71 55.09 2.50
C SER A 48 -25.33 54.64 1.10
N GLY A 49 -24.07 54.24 0.93
CA GLY A 49 -23.57 53.53 -0.24
C GLY A 49 -23.06 52.15 0.16
N THR A 50 -23.28 51.14 -0.68
CA THR A 50 -22.82 49.77 -0.46
C THR A 50 -21.90 49.30 -1.56
N ALA A 51 -20.84 48.56 -1.22
CA ALA A 51 -19.96 47.89 -2.15
C ALA A 51 -19.86 46.39 -1.80
N GLN A 52 -19.86 45.53 -2.82
CA GLN A 52 -19.62 44.10 -2.64
C GLN A 52 -18.13 43.79 -2.79
N ILE A 53 -17.58 43.04 -1.85
CA ILE A 53 -16.20 42.57 -1.89
C ILE A 53 -16.24 41.05 -1.98
N LYS A 54 -15.68 40.51 -3.07
CA LYS A 54 -15.51 39.08 -3.27
C LYS A 54 -14.04 38.72 -3.09
N ILE A 55 -13.77 37.82 -2.15
CA ILE A 55 -12.42 37.32 -1.85
C ILE A 55 -12.39 35.86 -2.27
N ASN A 56 -11.48 35.53 -3.19
CA ASN A 56 -11.19 34.16 -3.58
C ASN A 56 -9.89 33.74 -2.88
N VAL A 57 -9.92 32.64 -2.15
CA VAL A 57 -8.74 32.07 -1.49
C VAL A 57 -8.01 31.21 -2.52
N THR A 58 -6.73 31.50 -2.74
CA THR A 58 -5.86 30.68 -3.60
C THR A 58 -5.31 29.50 -2.84
N ASP A 59 -5.06 28.41 -3.55
CA ASP A 59 -4.47 27.20 -3.01
C ASP A 59 -3.04 27.42 -2.49
N ALA A 60 -2.70 26.70 -1.44
CA ALA A 60 -1.35 26.55 -0.91
C ALA A 60 -1.13 25.05 -0.63
N ASN A 61 0.10 24.57 -0.75
CA ASN A 61 0.40 23.15 -0.55
C ASN A 61 0.52 22.83 0.95
N ASP A 62 -0.60 22.80 1.66
CA ASP A 62 -0.66 22.66 3.13
C ASP A 62 -1.33 21.37 3.60
N ASN A 63 -1.80 20.50 2.69
CA ASN A 63 -2.28 19.17 3.02
C ASN A 63 -1.37 18.11 2.38
N PRO A 64 -0.73 17.22 3.15
CA PRO A 64 0.01 16.11 2.57
C PRO A 64 -0.95 15.05 1.98
N PRO A 65 -0.49 14.22 1.03
CA PRO A 65 -1.26 13.08 0.57
C PRO A 65 -1.67 12.15 1.71
N VAL A 66 -2.84 11.53 1.61
CA VAL A 66 -3.36 10.60 2.62
C VAL A 66 -3.74 9.28 1.98
N PHE A 67 -3.08 8.18 2.39
CA PHE A 67 -3.45 6.84 1.94
C PHE A 67 -4.81 6.41 2.49
N THR A 68 -5.54 5.62 1.70
CA THR A 68 -6.83 5.04 2.13
C THR A 68 -6.71 4.04 3.29
N LYS A 69 -5.52 3.47 3.49
CA LYS A 69 -5.16 2.57 4.59
C LYS A 69 -3.73 2.82 5.02
N GLU A 70 -3.46 2.74 6.32
CA GLU A 70 -2.09 2.76 6.86
C GLU A 70 -1.34 1.45 6.55
N ILE A 71 -2.08 0.33 6.52
CA ILE A 71 -1.57 -1.01 6.24
C ILE A 71 -2.46 -1.69 5.20
N TYR A 72 -1.86 -2.16 4.11
CA TYR A 72 -2.50 -2.99 3.08
C TYR A 72 -2.09 -4.45 3.27
N THR A 73 -3.04 -5.33 3.57
CA THR A 73 -2.79 -6.78 3.61
C THR A 73 -3.32 -7.41 2.32
N VAL A 74 -2.44 -8.14 1.63
CA VAL A 74 -2.70 -8.74 0.32
C VAL A 74 -2.26 -10.20 0.36
N ARG A 75 -2.97 -11.08 -0.34
CA ARG A 75 -2.59 -12.47 -0.50
C ARG A 75 -2.45 -12.79 -1.98
N LEU A 76 -1.31 -13.33 -2.38
CA LEU A 76 -0.99 -13.67 -3.77
C LEU A 76 -0.66 -15.15 -3.87
N MET A 77 -1.13 -15.83 -4.90
CA MET A 77 -0.67 -17.19 -5.20
C MET A 77 0.76 -17.13 -5.74
N GLU A 78 1.60 -18.10 -5.39
CA GLU A 78 2.99 -18.10 -5.90
C GLU A 78 3.07 -18.27 -7.41
N ASN A 79 2.13 -19.01 -7.99
CA ASN A 79 2.02 -19.21 -9.44
C ASN A 79 1.36 -18.03 -10.18
N LEU A 80 1.20 -16.87 -9.54
CA LEU A 80 0.61 -15.68 -10.17
C LEU A 80 1.48 -15.24 -11.35
N PRO A 81 0.95 -15.20 -12.59
CA PRO A 81 1.79 -14.92 -13.76
C PRO A 81 2.43 -13.54 -13.72
N GLU A 82 3.66 -13.44 -14.24
CA GLU A 82 4.34 -12.15 -14.44
C GLU A 82 3.48 -11.19 -15.28
N GLY A 83 3.49 -9.92 -14.90
CA GLY A 83 2.66 -8.87 -15.48
C GLY A 83 1.27 -8.75 -14.86
N SER A 84 0.83 -9.71 -14.04
CA SER A 84 -0.46 -9.65 -13.36
C SER A 84 -0.53 -8.48 -12.36
N LEU A 85 -1.70 -7.87 -12.24
CA LEU A 85 -1.98 -6.90 -11.18
C LEU A 85 -2.06 -7.63 -9.83
N ALA A 86 -1.14 -7.31 -8.92
CA ALA A 86 -1.10 -7.89 -7.59
C ALA A 86 -2.10 -7.17 -6.66
N PHE A 87 -1.97 -5.84 -6.56
CA PHE A 87 -2.84 -4.98 -5.78
C PHE A 87 -2.70 -3.52 -6.24
N GLN A 88 -3.53 -2.64 -5.69
CA GLN A 88 -3.45 -1.20 -5.92
C GLN A 88 -3.41 -0.48 -4.57
N VAL A 89 -2.49 0.48 -4.45
CA VAL A 89 -2.50 1.47 -3.37
C VAL A 89 -3.20 2.74 -3.82
N LYS A 90 -3.81 3.46 -2.89
CA LYS A 90 -4.50 4.71 -3.20
C LYS A 90 -4.27 5.75 -2.12
N ALA A 91 -3.88 6.94 -2.53
CA ALA A 91 -3.84 8.15 -1.71
C ALA A 91 -4.71 9.24 -2.35
N THR A 92 -5.10 10.20 -1.52
CA THR A 92 -5.86 11.40 -1.92
C THR A 92 -5.23 12.62 -1.29
N ASP A 93 -5.28 13.73 -1.99
CA ASP A 93 -4.79 15.02 -1.53
C ASP A 93 -5.94 16.04 -1.62
N SER A 94 -6.02 16.94 -0.63
CA SER A 94 -7.12 17.91 -0.53
C SER A 94 -6.82 19.24 -1.23
N ASP A 95 -5.56 19.48 -1.61
CA ASP A 95 -5.12 20.70 -2.28
C ASP A 95 -5.63 20.76 -3.74
N GLU A 96 -5.16 21.71 -4.55
CA GLU A 96 -5.63 21.91 -5.92
C GLU A 96 -4.51 21.87 -6.97
N GLY A 97 -4.83 21.34 -8.16
CA GLY A 97 -3.89 21.33 -9.28
C GLY A 97 -2.65 20.47 -8.98
N THR A 98 -1.46 21.04 -9.17
CA THR A 98 -0.19 20.34 -8.95
C THR A 98 0.01 19.93 -7.48
N ASN A 99 -0.54 20.70 -6.55
CA ASN A 99 -0.44 20.40 -5.12
C ASN A 99 -1.25 19.16 -4.72
N ALA A 100 -2.22 18.75 -5.56
CA ALA A 100 -2.95 17.50 -5.37
C ALA A 100 -2.54 16.38 -6.34
N GLU A 101 -1.51 16.61 -7.18
CA GLU A 101 -1.03 15.59 -8.10
C GLU A 101 -0.10 14.61 -7.40
N ILE A 102 -0.58 13.38 -7.19
CA ILE A 102 0.13 12.36 -6.41
C ILE A 102 0.98 11.47 -7.31
N THR A 103 2.22 11.25 -6.89
CA THR A 103 3.14 10.24 -7.45
C THR A 103 3.46 9.17 -6.40
N TYR A 104 3.45 7.90 -6.79
CA TYR A 104 3.75 6.77 -5.92
C TYR A 104 5.15 6.20 -6.17
N SER A 105 5.80 5.72 -5.11
CA SER A 105 7.08 5.00 -5.21
C SER A 105 7.27 4.02 -4.05
N PHE A 106 8.14 3.02 -4.23
CA PHE A 106 8.56 2.18 -3.09
C PHE A 106 9.58 2.94 -2.24
N SER A 107 9.38 2.96 -0.93
CA SER A 107 10.31 3.52 0.05
C SER A 107 11.02 2.41 0.82
N ASP A 108 12.33 2.55 1.06
CA ASP A 108 13.13 1.66 1.93
C ASP A 108 13.00 0.16 1.59
N ILE A 109 13.09 -0.18 0.31
CA ILE A 109 12.88 -1.54 -0.17
C ILE A 109 14.19 -2.27 -0.48
N ALA A 110 14.26 -3.56 -0.12
CA ALA A 110 15.39 -4.41 -0.46
C ALA A 110 15.44 -4.68 -1.98
N LYS A 111 16.64 -4.70 -2.57
CA LYS A 111 16.86 -4.83 -4.02
C LYS A 111 16.25 -6.09 -4.65
N ASN A 112 16.09 -7.17 -3.88
CA ASN A 112 15.45 -8.39 -4.36
C ASN A 112 13.94 -8.19 -4.60
N ILE A 113 13.27 -7.37 -3.80
CA ILE A 113 11.82 -7.14 -3.94
C ILE A 113 11.52 -6.27 -5.18
N LEU A 114 12.42 -5.35 -5.53
CA LEU A 114 12.33 -4.55 -6.77
C LEU A 114 12.40 -5.40 -8.05
N LYS A 115 12.83 -6.67 -7.97
CA LYS A 115 12.77 -7.62 -9.10
C LYS A 115 11.42 -8.33 -9.18
N LEU A 116 10.73 -8.46 -8.05
CA LEU A 116 9.48 -9.21 -7.92
C LEU A 116 8.25 -8.35 -8.17
N PHE A 117 8.32 -7.06 -7.85
CA PHE A 117 7.19 -6.14 -8.00
C PHE A 117 7.60 -4.84 -8.68
N THR A 118 6.68 -4.30 -9.48
CA THR A 118 6.74 -2.93 -10.00
C THR A 118 5.53 -2.14 -9.54
N LEU A 119 5.72 -0.84 -9.34
CA LEU A 119 4.68 0.10 -8.93
C LEU A 119 4.54 1.17 -10.00
N ASP A 120 3.34 1.31 -10.54
CA ASP A 120 3.03 2.39 -11.46
C ASP A 120 2.89 3.71 -10.66
N PRO A 121 3.71 4.73 -10.99
CA PRO A 121 3.80 5.94 -10.18
C PRO A 121 2.56 6.83 -10.27
N ARG A 122 1.65 6.61 -11.21
CA ARG A 122 0.45 7.45 -11.41
C ARG A 122 -0.82 6.80 -10.88
N THR A 123 -0.94 5.49 -11.08
CA THR A 123 -2.16 4.74 -10.74
C THR A 123 -2.08 4.10 -9.37
N GLY A 124 -0.86 3.87 -8.84
CA GLY A 124 -0.67 3.09 -7.63
C GLY A 124 -0.82 1.58 -7.85
N ASP A 125 -0.90 1.13 -9.10
CA ASP A 125 -0.97 -0.29 -9.44
C ASP A 125 0.36 -0.97 -9.17
N VAL A 126 0.34 -2.04 -8.37
CA VAL A 126 1.49 -2.91 -8.14
C VAL A 126 1.32 -4.19 -8.93
N ARG A 127 2.29 -4.51 -9.79
CA ARG A 127 2.31 -5.70 -10.64
C ARG A 127 3.46 -6.63 -10.30
N VAL A 128 3.23 -7.93 -10.48
CA VAL A 128 4.28 -8.95 -10.37
C VAL A 128 5.18 -8.88 -11.59
N THR A 129 6.50 -8.94 -11.40
CA THR A 129 7.50 -8.92 -12.48
C THR A 129 8.55 -10.00 -12.37
N GLY A 130 8.54 -10.78 -11.31
CA GLY A 130 9.40 -11.94 -11.14
C GLY A 130 8.65 -13.07 -10.46
N PRO A 131 9.24 -14.28 -10.42
CA PRO A 131 8.60 -15.44 -9.85
C PRO A 131 8.41 -15.27 -8.34
N LEU A 132 7.22 -15.60 -7.85
CA LEU A 132 6.95 -15.76 -6.44
C LEU A 132 7.11 -17.26 -6.12
N ASP A 133 7.74 -17.57 -4.99
CA ASP A 133 8.04 -18.93 -4.54
C ASP A 133 7.75 -18.99 -3.03
N TYR A 134 6.75 -19.78 -2.67
CA TYR A 134 6.29 -19.94 -1.28
C TYR A 134 7.35 -20.65 -0.43
N GLU A 135 8.03 -21.66 -0.98
CA GLU A 135 9.12 -22.39 -0.34
C GLU A 135 10.34 -21.50 -0.09
N GLU A 136 10.60 -20.50 -0.95
CA GLU A 136 11.65 -19.50 -0.74
C GLU A 136 11.23 -18.46 0.30
N ARG A 137 10.04 -17.87 0.15
CA ARG A 137 9.57 -16.80 1.04
C ARG A 137 8.04 -16.69 1.11
N LYS A 138 7.53 -16.96 2.30
CA LYS A 138 6.08 -16.97 2.60
C LYS A 138 5.41 -15.59 2.65
N TYR A 139 6.16 -14.52 2.88
CA TYR A 139 5.60 -13.17 2.90
C TYR A 139 6.63 -12.07 2.60
N TYR A 140 6.13 -10.92 2.15
CA TYR A 140 6.91 -9.70 1.91
C TYR A 140 6.30 -8.52 2.66
N GLU A 141 7.17 -7.65 3.18
CA GLU A 141 6.77 -6.36 3.72
C GLU A 141 7.43 -5.26 2.89
N VAL A 142 6.63 -4.34 2.39
CA VAL A 142 7.08 -3.19 1.61
C VAL A 142 6.46 -1.91 2.15
N SER A 143 7.22 -0.81 2.08
CA SER A 143 6.71 0.52 2.39
C SER A 143 6.53 1.28 1.08
N VAL A 144 5.41 1.97 0.93
CA VAL A 144 5.09 2.78 -0.25
C VAL A 144 4.99 4.23 0.18
N GLU A 145 5.60 5.11 -0.60
CA GLU A 145 5.51 6.56 -0.46
C GLU A 145 4.55 7.13 -1.50
N SER A 146 3.71 8.06 -1.09
CA SER A 146 2.98 8.97 -1.97
C SER A 146 3.51 10.38 -1.77
N LYS A 147 3.76 11.10 -2.87
CA LYS A 147 4.31 12.45 -2.86
C LYS A 147 3.46 13.35 -3.77
N ASP A 148 3.07 14.52 -3.27
CA ASP A 148 2.38 15.53 -4.08
C ASP A 148 3.35 16.31 -4.99
N GLY A 149 2.84 17.22 -5.82
CA GLY A 149 3.67 18.10 -6.63
C GLY A 149 4.42 19.19 -5.85
N GLY A 150 3.95 19.55 -4.64
CA GLY A 150 4.59 20.54 -3.77
C GLY A 150 5.73 19.99 -2.90
N GLY A 151 5.87 18.68 -2.82
CA GLY A 151 6.90 17.96 -2.10
C GLY A 151 6.49 17.34 -0.76
N LEU A 152 5.23 17.44 -0.31
CA LEU A 152 4.78 16.74 0.89
C LEU A 152 4.60 15.25 0.59
N THR A 153 4.90 14.43 1.60
CA THR A 153 4.90 12.97 1.47
C THR A 153 4.06 12.31 2.55
N ALA A 154 3.59 11.11 2.24
CA ALA A 154 3.03 10.16 3.19
C ALA A 154 3.49 8.74 2.88
N HIS A 155 3.40 7.86 3.87
CA HIS A 155 3.83 6.47 3.77
C HIS A 155 2.74 5.51 4.21
N ALA A 156 2.69 4.34 3.57
CA ALA A 156 1.86 3.22 3.97
C ALA A 156 2.66 1.91 3.91
N LYS A 157 2.31 0.96 4.78
CA LYS A 157 2.90 -0.38 4.77
C LYS A 157 2.04 -1.33 3.95
N VAL A 158 2.67 -2.29 3.30
CA VAL A 158 2.00 -3.39 2.61
C VAL A 158 2.59 -4.70 3.10
N HIS A 159 1.72 -5.58 3.58
CA HIS A 159 2.03 -6.95 3.95
C HIS A 159 1.45 -7.88 2.89
N ILE A 160 2.31 -8.65 2.24
CA ILE A 160 1.97 -9.53 1.12
C ILE A 160 2.22 -10.96 1.56
N ASP A 161 1.16 -11.73 1.79
CA ASP A 161 1.25 -13.17 2.03
C ASP A 161 1.30 -13.92 0.70
N ILE A 162 2.19 -14.90 0.61
CA ILE A 162 2.24 -15.85 -0.50
C ILE A 162 1.41 -17.08 -0.10
N ILE A 163 0.55 -17.51 -1.00
CA ILE A 163 -0.28 -18.71 -0.87
C ILE A 163 0.41 -19.84 -1.63
N ASP A 164 0.71 -20.90 -0.88
CA ASP A 164 1.21 -22.19 -1.35
C ASP A 164 0.28 -22.81 -2.41
N VAL A 165 0.88 -23.25 -3.51
CA VAL A 165 0.28 -24.04 -4.57
C VAL A 165 1.09 -25.32 -4.72
N ASN A 166 0.41 -26.46 -4.83
CA ASN A 166 1.09 -27.74 -5.06
C ASN A 166 1.85 -27.75 -6.39
N ASP A 167 3.15 -27.48 -6.34
CA ASP A 167 4.02 -27.38 -7.50
C ASP A 167 5.33 -28.17 -7.36
N HIS A 168 5.60 -28.75 -6.18
CA HIS A 168 6.66 -29.72 -5.98
C HIS A 168 6.13 -31.15 -5.89
N ALA A 169 6.77 -32.06 -6.62
CA ALA A 169 6.49 -33.48 -6.49
C ALA A 169 7.30 -34.11 -5.34
N PRO A 170 6.77 -35.13 -4.64
CA PRO A 170 7.51 -35.84 -3.61
C PRO A 170 8.82 -36.44 -4.14
N THR A 171 9.92 -36.21 -3.42
CA THR A 171 11.23 -36.77 -3.73
C THR A 171 11.54 -37.99 -2.86
N LEU A 172 12.16 -39.00 -3.46
CA LEU A 172 12.55 -40.24 -2.79
C LEU A 172 14.07 -40.35 -2.70
N SER A 173 14.58 -40.52 -1.49
CA SER A 173 16.00 -40.74 -1.21
C SER A 173 16.21 -42.10 -0.55
N LEU A 174 16.94 -42.98 -1.23
CA LEU A 174 17.29 -44.30 -0.72
C LEU A 174 18.51 -44.17 0.20
N LEU A 175 18.34 -44.57 1.46
CA LEU A 175 19.46 -44.85 2.36
C LEU A 175 20.08 -46.22 2.02
N PRO A 176 21.24 -46.61 2.61
CA PRO A 176 21.95 -47.80 2.19
C PRO A 176 21.03 -49.03 2.16
N ILE A 177 20.95 -49.64 0.98
CA ILE A 177 20.18 -50.86 0.75
C ILE A 177 21.06 -52.03 1.17
N LEU A 178 20.49 -52.97 1.92
CA LEU A 178 21.11 -54.27 2.15
C LEU A 178 21.04 -55.09 0.86
N ASN A 179 22.10 -55.00 0.05
CA ASN A 179 22.24 -55.73 -1.20
C ASN A 179 23.68 -56.24 -1.37
N PRO A 180 23.92 -57.58 -1.41
CA PRO A 180 22.94 -58.68 -1.36
C PRO A 180 22.37 -58.94 0.04
N ILE A 181 21.18 -59.56 0.12
CA ILE A 181 20.53 -60.00 1.37
C ILE A 181 20.66 -61.52 1.56
N PRO A 182 21.11 -62.03 2.73
CA PRO A 182 21.18 -63.47 3.00
C PRO A 182 19.80 -64.14 3.03
N GLU A 183 19.68 -65.37 2.52
CA GLU A 183 18.42 -66.12 2.48
C GLU A 183 17.89 -66.54 3.87
N ASP A 184 18.77 -66.61 4.87
CA ASP A 184 18.46 -66.92 6.27
C ASP A 184 18.08 -65.67 7.08
N SER A 185 17.90 -64.52 6.42
CA SER A 185 17.41 -63.29 7.05
C SER A 185 16.05 -63.50 7.70
N VAL A 186 15.92 -63.06 8.95
CA VAL A 186 14.68 -63.21 9.71
C VAL A 186 13.58 -62.25 9.20
N PRO A 187 12.28 -62.60 9.34
CA PRO A 187 11.20 -61.67 9.02
C PRO A 187 11.32 -60.35 9.78
N SER A 188 11.03 -59.24 9.11
CA SER A 188 11.19 -57.85 9.61
C SER A 188 12.64 -57.33 9.64
N THR A 189 13.61 -58.02 9.02
CA THR A 189 14.90 -57.40 8.70
C THR A 189 14.69 -56.18 7.80
N VAL A 190 15.22 -55.02 8.21
CA VAL A 190 15.17 -53.78 7.43
C VAL A 190 16.05 -53.92 6.19
N VAL A 191 15.45 -53.93 5.01
CA VAL A 191 16.15 -54.13 3.72
C VAL A 191 16.60 -52.82 3.09
N ALA A 192 15.76 -51.79 3.20
CA ALA A 192 16.03 -50.45 2.71
C ALA A 192 15.27 -49.45 3.59
N VAL A 193 15.84 -48.26 3.76
CA VAL A 193 15.12 -47.13 4.34
C VAL A 193 14.92 -46.10 3.24
N ILE A 194 13.66 -45.69 3.04
CA ILE A 194 13.26 -44.73 2.01
C ILE A 194 12.86 -43.45 2.72
N ASN A 195 13.58 -42.37 2.47
CA ASN A 195 13.20 -41.05 2.94
C ASN A 195 12.38 -40.35 1.86
N VAL A 196 11.12 -40.03 2.16
CA VAL A 196 10.21 -39.30 1.26
C VAL A 196 10.10 -37.87 1.74
N ARG A 197 10.28 -36.91 0.85
CA ARG A 197 10.13 -35.48 1.18
C ARG A 197 9.40 -34.76 0.07
N ASP A 198 8.31 -34.11 0.43
CA ASP A 198 7.68 -33.07 -0.36
C ASP A 198 8.12 -31.70 0.18
N ARG A 199 8.23 -30.70 -0.70
CA ARG A 199 8.63 -29.35 -0.32
C ARG A 199 7.43 -28.45 -0.01
N ASP A 200 6.26 -28.78 -0.54
CA ASP A 200 5.04 -28.02 -0.30
C ASP A 200 4.60 -28.13 1.17
N SER A 201 3.71 -27.24 1.61
CA SER A 201 3.19 -27.22 2.98
C SER A 201 1.74 -27.70 3.08
N GLY A 202 1.32 -28.04 4.30
CA GLY A 202 -0.05 -28.49 4.56
C GLY A 202 -0.40 -29.78 3.83
N GLU A 203 -1.60 -29.84 3.26
CA GLU A 203 -2.08 -31.02 2.49
C GLU A 203 -1.26 -31.24 1.21
N ASN A 204 -0.70 -30.18 0.61
CA ASN A 204 0.09 -30.27 -0.62
C ASN A 204 1.37 -31.11 -0.38
N GLY A 205 1.97 -30.98 0.80
CA GLY A 205 3.16 -31.73 1.19
C GLY A 205 2.89 -33.09 1.86
N GLU A 206 1.63 -33.52 1.99
CA GLU A 206 1.31 -34.80 2.61
C GLU A 206 1.60 -35.97 1.67
N VAL A 207 2.45 -36.89 2.11
CA VAL A 207 2.93 -38.00 1.28
C VAL A 207 2.34 -39.34 1.71
N SER A 208 1.96 -40.17 0.74
CA SER A 208 1.55 -41.56 0.97
C SER A 208 2.37 -42.53 0.12
N CYS A 209 2.84 -43.62 0.74
CA CYS A 209 3.67 -44.62 0.06
C CYS A 209 2.87 -45.91 -0.18
N LYS A 210 3.03 -46.50 -1.36
CA LYS A 210 2.43 -47.80 -1.73
C LYS A 210 3.48 -48.68 -2.42
N MET A 211 3.36 -49.99 -2.26
CA MET A 211 4.20 -50.99 -2.92
C MET A 211 3.31 -52.01 -3.63
N ASN A 212 3.85 -52.64 -4.68
CA ASN A 212 3.13 -53.66 -5.43
C ASN A 212 2.70 -54.82 -4.53
N GLU A 213 1.48 -55.31 -4.76
CA GLU A 213 0.92 -56.45 -4.05
C GLU A 213 1.68 -57.76 -4.43
N ASN A 214 1.66 -58.74 -3.53
CA ASN A 214 2.27 -60.08 -3.68
C ASN A 214 3.81 -60.17 -3.57
N LEU A 215 4.44 -59.25 -2.83
CA LEU A 215 5.86 -59.36 -2.47
C LEU A 215 6.03 -59.76 -0.99
N PRO A 216 7.09 -60.51 -0.62
CA PRO A 216 7.38 -60.87 0.78
C PRO A 216 7.92 -59.71 1.63
N PHE A 217 7.85 -58.47 1.12
CA PHE A 217 8.29 -57.26 1.79
C PHE A 217 7.08 -56.44 2.24
N ARG A 218 7.25 -55.60 3.26
CA ARG A 218 6.25 -54.61 3.67
C ARG A 218 6.88 -53.24 3.87
N LEU A 219 6.11 -52.19 3.58
CA LEU A 219 6.46 -50.82 3.96
C LEU A 219 5.97 -50.59 5.39
N GLU A 220 6.89 -50.26 6.30
CA GLU A 220 6.56 -49.75 7.62
C GLU A 220 6.91 -48.27 7.67
N MET A 221 5.92 -47.43 7.97
CA MET A 221 6.14 -46.00 8.19
C MET A 221 6.66 -45.82 9.61
N SER A 222 7.86 -45.26 9.75
CA SER A 222 8.35 -44.80 11.05
C SER A 222 7.60 -43.54 11.46
N SER A 223 6.90 -43.61 12.59
CA SER A 223 6.27 -42.47 13.27
C SER A 223 7.26 -41.42 13.75
#